data_AF-A0A1I7XYS8-F1
#
_entry.id   AF-A0A1I7XYS8-F1
#
_cell.length_a   1.000
_cell.length_b   1.000
_cell.length_c   1.000
_cell.angle_alpha   90.00
_cell.angle_beta   90.00
_cell.angle_gamma   90.00
#
_symmetry.space_group_name_H-M   'P 1'
#
loop_
_entity.id
_entity.type
_entity.pdbx_description
1 polymer ?
#
loop_
_entity_poly.entity_id
_entity_poly.type
_entity_poly.pdbx_seq_one_letter_code
_entity_poly.pdbx_strand_id
1 'polypeptide(L)'
;METKKLILLVDLDNTLICSNRRGQSKKDAFVVADDAEAIKVKIRPYCAEFLERMAEIYSMHVVTLSCKAYAQAIVKRLDPAGRLFQRVLSRTELGSVVKKTEHINELFPVGLARSVILDDRVDVWDHRENVVQVKAFHWSDEKEEEPVLQEMERILTIIHRSYFSLAELVPDTAKIVGNYRRSILNGFRVRVEGGNPNRRVEVAQRLTSFGARTKKTLTGSPTLVVDLTREKRKADENATIPVVSDKWVDAVETRWSIPDVKEFLLGFQADQ
;
A
#
# COMPACT_ATOMS: atom_id res chain seq x y z
N MET A 1 -9.97 8.12 30.57
CA MET A 1 -10.39 7.14 29.55
C MET A 1 -9.15 6.74 28.78
N GLU A 2 -8.82 5.45 28.72
CA GLU A 2 -7.67 4.98 27.96
C GLU A 2 -7.92 5.22 26.46
N THR A 3 -7.03 5.93 25.79
CA THR A 3 -7.19 6.25 24.36
C THR A 3 -7.06 4.96 23.54
N LYS A 4 -8.13 4.54 22.85
CA LYS A 4 -8.13 3.36 21.95
C LYS A 4 -7.33 3.62 20.68
N LYS A 5 -6.00 3.65 20.79
CA LYS A 5 -5.08 3.80 19.65
C LYS A 5 -4.30 2.53 19.37
N LEU A 6 -4.09 2.24 18.10
CA LEU A 6 -3.10 1.28 17.62
C LEU A 6 -1.79 1.99 17.29
N ILE A 7 -0.73 1.22 16.99
CA ILE A 7 0.53 1.78 16.50
C ILE A 7 0.50 1.80 14.96
N LEU A 8 0.90 2.90 14.34
CA LEU A 8 1.11 2.97 12.89
C LEU A 8 2.59 3.24 12.62
N LEU A 9 3.24 2.32 11.93
CA LEU A 9 4.61 2.47 11.43
C LEU A 9 4.53 2.97 9.98
N VAL A 10 5.04 4.16 9.73
CA VAL A 10 4.85 4.87 8.45
C VAL A 10 6.19 5.06 7.77
N ASP A 11 6.30 4.60 6.53
CA ASP A 11 7.42 4.91 5.66
C ASP A 11 7.33 6.32 5.03
N LEU A 12 8.46 6.83 4.52
CA LEU A 12 8.52 8.13 3.86
C LEU A 12 8.60 8.01 2.33
N ASP A 13 9.74 7.56 1.80
CA ASP A 13 10.08 7.62 0.38
C ASP A 13 9.23 6.64 -0.44
N ASN A 14 8.56 7.15 -1.47
CA ASN A 14 7.53 6.47 -2.27
C ASN A 14 6.24 6.12 -1.51
N THR A 15 6.14 6.47 -0.22
CA THR A 15 4.95 6.26 0.61
C THR A 15 4.19 7.57 0.82
N LEU A 16 4.76 8.51 1.59
CA LEU A 16 4.19 9.84 1.85
C LEU A 16 4.82 10.96 1.01
N ILE A 17 6.02 10.71 0.51
CA ILE A 17 6.80 11.65 -0.29
C ILE A 17 7.46 10.93 -1.46
N CYS A 18 7.92 11.66 -2.45
CA CYS A 18 8.86 11.13 -3.42
C CYS A 18 10.04 12.09 -3.59
N SER A 19 11.24 11.53 -3.72
CA SER A 19 12.48 12.29 -3.79
C SER A 19 13.13 12.13 -5.16
N ASN A 20 13.81 13.18 -5.62
CA ASN A 20 14.56 13.16 -6.86
C ASN A 20 15.82 14.01 -6.76
N ARG A 21 16.97 13.35 -6.91
CA ARG A 21 18.31 13.98 -6.89
C ARG A 21 18.67 14.66 -8.21
N ARG A 22 18.10 14.22 -9.34
CA ARG A 22 18.48 14.65 -10.71
C ARG A 22 17.36 15.33 -11.47
N GLY A 23 16.17 15.42 -10.89
CA GLY A 23 14.96 15.87 -11.55
C GLY A 23 14.93 17.37 -11.79
N GLN A 24 14.16 17.79 -12.79
CA GLN A 24 13.75 19.19 -12.93
C GLN A 24 12.93 19.61 -11.70
N SER A 25 13.02 20.89 -11.32
CA SER A 25 12.19 21.39 -10.21
C SER A 25 10.72 21.38 -10.61
N LYS A 26 9.88 20.76 -9.79
CA LYS A 26 8.41 20.88 -9.88
C LYS A 26 7.93 21.96 -8.91
N LYS A 27 6.80 22.61 -9.21
CA LYS A 27 6.28 23.75 -8.42
C LYS A 27 5.90 23.37 -6.98
N ASP A 28 5.49 22.12 -6.78
CA ASP A 28 5.05 21.52 -5.52
C ASP A 28 6.21 20.86 -4.73
N ALA A 29 7.44 20.93 -5.25
CA ALA A 29 8.60 20.35 -4.60
C ALA A 29 9.30 21.33 -3.65
N PHE A 30 9.82 20.83 -2.54
CA PHE A 30 10.73 21.53 -1.65
C PHE A 30 12.11 20.87 -1.66
N VAL A 31 13.13 21.56 -1.14
CA VAL A 31 14.51 21.07 -1.14
C VAL A 31 14.93 20.72 0.27
N VAL A 32 15.57 19.56 0.42
CA VAL A 32 16.18 19.07 1.65
C VAL A 32 17.66 18.86 1.42
N ALA A 33 18.49 19.24 2.40
CA ALA A 33 19.91 18.94 2.39
C ALA A 33 20.17 17.52 2.91
N ASP A 34 20.95 16.73 2.18
CA ASP A 34 21.43 15.40 2.58
C ASP A 34 22.95 15.33 2.41
N ASP A 35 23.68 15.57 3.51
CA ASP A 35 25.14 15.55 3.73
C ASP A 35 26.03 16.40 2.78
N ALA A 36 25.62 16.67 1.55
CA ALA A 36 26.23 17.59 0.58
C ALA A 36 25.31 17.88 -0.64
N GLU A 37 24.21 17.14 -0.81
CA GLU A 37 23.34 17.28 -1.99
C GLU A 37 21.98 17.89 -1.64
N ALA A 38 21.50 18.75 -2.54
CA ALA A 38 20.14 19.28 -2.51
C ALA A 38 19.18 18.26 -3.15
N ILE A 39 18.38 17.58 -2.31
CA ILE A 39 17.37 16.63 -2.75
C ILE A 39 16.04 17.37 -2.93
N LYS A 40 15.42 17.23 -4.09
CA LYS A 40 14.07 17.75 -4.33
C LYS A 40 13.06 16.71 -3.88
N VAL A 41 12.05 17.15 -3.16
CA VAL A 41 11.06 16.28 -2.54
C VAL A 41 9.66 16.82 -2.81
N LYS A 42 8.77 15.94 -3.25
CA LYS A 42 7.33 16.22 -3.34
C LYS A 42 6.59 15.52 -2.21
N ILE A 43 5.58 16.18 -1.68
CA ILE A 43 4.63 15.58 -0.76
C ILE A 43 3.52 14.92 -1.58
N ARG A 44 3.12 13.71 -1.19
CA ARG A 44 1.99 13.02 -1.81
C ARG A 44 0.71 13.80 -1.57
N PRO A 45 -0.18 13.95 -2.58
CA PRO A 45 -1.48 14.61 -2.40
C PRO A 45 -2.24 14.06 -1.18
N TYR A 46 -3.00 14.90 -0.48
CA TYR A 46 -3.79 14.54 0.72
C TYR A 46 -2.97 14.11 1.96
N CYS A 47 -1.64 14.22 1.94
CA CYS A 47 -0.80 13.75 3.05
C CYS A 47 -1.06 14.45 4.39
N ALA A 48 -1.33 15.76 4.38
CA ALA A 48 -1.61 16.49 5.62
C ALA A 48 -2.89 16.00 6.29
N GLU A 49 -3.99 15.94 5.53
CA GLU A 49 -5.29 15.45 5.98
C GLU A 49 -5.22 14.00 6.44
N PHE A 50 -4.54 13.14 5.68
CA PHE A 50 -4.29 11.75 6.03
C PHE A 50 -3.62 11.63 7.40
N LEU A 51 -2.52 12.36 7.63
CA LEU A 51 -1.77 12.29 8.90
C LEU A 51 -2.59 12.79 10.08
N GLU A 52 -3.37 13.86 9.91
CA GLU A 52 -4.27 14.36 10.95
C GLU A 52 -5.32 13.31 11.36
N ARG A 53 -5.99 12.71 10.36
CA ARG A 53 -7.00 11.67 10.58
C ARG A 53 -6.42 10.43 11.23
N MET A 54 -5.25 9.99 10.77
CA MET A 54 -4.60 8.82 11.36
C MET A 54 -4.10 9.10 12.78
N ALA A 55 -3.64 10.31 13.09
CA ALA A 55 -3.21 10.68 14.44
C ALA A 55 -4.34 10.59 15.48
N GLU A 56 -5.62 10.69 15.09
CA GLU A 56 -6.75 10.53 16.00
C GLU A 56 -6.88 9.10 16.54
N ILE A 57 -6.55 8.10 15.71
CA ILE A 57 -6.80 6.67 15.99
C ILE A 57 -5.52 5.81 16.05
N TYR A 58 -4.37 6.37 15.67
CA TYR A 58 -3.05 5.74 15.73
C TYR A 58 -2.03 6.60 16.47
N SER A 59 -1.16 5.94 17.22
CA SER A 59 0.14 6.47 17.65
C SER A 59 1.15 6.21 16.54
N MET A 60 1.58 7.27 15.85
CA MET A 60 2.38 7.15 14.63
C MET A 60 3.89 7.26 14.90
N HIS A 61 4.67 6.44 14.21
CA HIS A 61 6.12 6.50 14.18
C HIS A 61 6.61 6.41 12.73
N VAL A 62 7.61 7.21 12.39
CA VAL A 62 8.29 7.09 11.09
C VAL A 62 9.29 5.94 11.17
N VAL A 63 9.26 5.05 10.17
CA VAL A 63 10.24 3.97 10.00
C VAL A 63 10.74 3.97 8.56
N THR A 64 11.96 4.42 8.34
CA THR A 64 12.51 4.67 7.00
C THR A 64 13.92 4.12 6.84
N LEU A 65 14.24 3.64 5.64
CA LEU A 65 15.61 3.30 5.23
C LEU A 65 16.38 4.51 4.70
N SER A 66 15.98 5.73 5.05
CA SER A 66 16.75 6.95 4.79
C SER A 66 17.72 7.28 5.93
N CYS A 67 18.68 8.19 5.70
CA CYS A 67 19.55 8.67 6.77
C CYS A 67 18.76 9.51 7.79
N LYS A 68 19.29 9.66 9.00
CA LYS A 68 18.63 10.38 10.10
C LYS A 68 18.37 11.85 9.76
N ALA A 69 19.38 12.54 9.21
CA ALA A 69 19.27 13.96 8.88
C ALA A 69 18.15 14.24 7.86
N TYR A 70 18.10 13.45 6.78
CA TYR A 70 17.04 13.52 5.79
C TYR A 70 15.67 13.25 6.41
N ALA A 71 15.52 12.14 7.16
CA ALA A 71 14.25 11.77 7.78
C ALA A 71 13.72 12.87 8.72
N GLN A 72 14.61 13.47 9.53
CA GLN A 72 14.26 14.58 10.41
C GLN A 72 13.83 15.83 9.63
N ALA A 73 14.50 16.15 8.52
CA ALA A 73 14.13 17.29 7.68
C ALA A 73 12.75 17.09 7.02
N ILE A 74 12.44 15.88 6.55
CA ILE A 74 11.11 15.53 6.03
C ILE A 74 10.06 15.65 7.14
N VAL A 75 10.30 15.05 8.30
CA VAL A 75 9.36 15.10 9.42
C VAL A 75 9.12 16.53 9.88
N LYS A 76 10.14 17.39 9.94
CA LYS A 76 9.97 18.81 10.25
C LYS A 76 9.04 19.53 9.26
N ARG A 77 9.00 19.08 8.00
CA ARG A 77 8.12 19.64 6.97
C ARG A 77 6.68 19.12 7.06
N LEU A 78 6.51 17.85 7.44
CA LEU A 78 5.21 17.18 7.57
C LEU A 78 4.52 17.44 8.93
N ASP A 79 5.30 17.52 9.99
CA ASP A 79 4.86 17.70 11.38
C ASP A 79 5.66 18.84 12.06
N PRO A 80 5.48 20.10 11.62
CA PRO A 80 6.23 21.24 12.14
C PRO A 80 5.95 21.51 13.63
N ALA A 81 4.80 21.07 14.14
CA ALA A 81 4.43 21.20 15.56
C ALA A 81 4.94 20.03 16.43
N GLY A 82 5.47 18.96 15.83
CA GLY A 82 5.96 17.78 16.54
C GLY A 82 4.88 16.99 17.29
N ARG A 83 3.65 16.98 16.77
CA ARG A 83 2.48 16.37 17.43
C ARG A 83 1.97 15.10 16.76
N LEU A 84 2.38 14.83 15.53
CA LEU A 84 1.91 13.71 14.72
C LEU A 84 2.78 12.47 14.94
N PHE A 85 4.11 12.63 14.95
CA PHE A 85 5.04 11.50 15.06
C PHE A 85 5.75 11.44 16.40
N GLN A 86 5.63 10.32 17.11
CA GLN A 86 6.28 10.14 18.41
C GLN A 86 7.77 9.84 18.30
N ARG A 87 8.18 9.09 17.26
CA ARG A 87 9.58 8.72 17.01
C ARG A 87 9.86 8.66 15.51
N VAL A 88 11.13 8.88 15.17
CA VAL A 88 11.68 8.69 13.83
C VAL A 88 12.78 7.64 13.93
N LEU A 89 12.58 6.51 13.25
CA LEU A 89 13.52 5.41 13.18
C LEU A 89 14.08 5.36 11.76
N SER A 90 15.33 5.80 11.64
CA SER A 90 16.06 5.83 10.37
C SER A 90 16.93 4.56 10.22
N ARG A 91 17.70 4.45 9.13
CA ARG A 91 18.69 3.36 8.98
C ARG A 91 19.60 3.19 10.18
N THR A 92 19.95 4.29 10.85
CA THR A 92 20.84 4.27 12.02
C THR A 92 20.20 3.50 13.16
N GLU A 93 18.94 3.79 13.49
CA GLU A 93 18.23 3.08 14.57
C GLU A 93 17.88 1.64 14.16
N LEU A 94 17.58 1.40 12.88
CA LEU A 94 17.22 0.08 12.37
C LEU A 94 18.42 -0.88 12.25
N GLY A 95 19.65 -0.37 12.25
CA GLY A 95 20.88 -1.18 12.08
C GLY A 95 21.08 -1.74 10.68
N SER A 96 20.22 -1.38 9.73
CA SER A 96 20.17 -1.99 8.40
C SER A 96 19.96 -0.97 7.30
N VAL A 97 20.52 -1.26 6.12
CA VAL A 97 20.30 -0.46 4.90
C VAL A 97 19.32 -1.12 3.93
N VAL A 98 18.91 -2.37 4.20
CA VAL A 98 18.06 -3.18 3.30
C VAL A 98 16.78 -3.68 3.96
N LYS A 99 16.75 -3.88 5.29
CA LYS A 99 15.63 -4.46 6.00
C LYS A 99 15.18 -3.56 7.14
N LYS A 100 13.87 -3.44 7.35
CA LYS A 100 13.31 -2.67 8.48
C LYS A 100 13.04 -3.54 9.71
N THR A 101 13.33 -4.84 9.63
CA THR A 101 12.98 -5.84 10.64
C THR A 101 14.10 -6.20 11.61
N GLU A 102 15.35 -5.83 11.31
CA GLU A 102 16.54 -6.30 12.03
C GLU A 102 16.49 -5.97 13.53
N HIS A 103 16.26 -4.70 13.88
CA HIS A 103 16.12 -4.27 15.29
C HIS A 103 14.70 -3.83 15.66
N ILE A 104 13.69 -4.06 14.81
CA ILE A 104 12.35 -3.52 15.05
C ILE A 104 11.70 -4.08 16.33
N ASN A 105 11.98 -5.34 16.67
CA ASN A 105 11.43 -5.98 17.87
C ASN A 105 12.02 -5.36 19.14
N GLU A 106 13.29 -4.96 19.12
CA GLU A 106 13.94 -4.28 20.24
C GLU A 106 13.44 -2.83 20.39
N LEU A 107 13.17 -2.17 19.26
CA LEU A 107 12.62 -0.81 19.22
C LEU A 107 11.14 -0.77 19.60
N PHE A 108 10.42 -1.89 19.50
CA PHE A 108 9.01 -2.07 19.84
C PHE A 108 8.76 -3.38 20.61
N PRO A 109 9.27 -3.53 21.85
CA PRO A 109 9.27 -4.80 22.58
C PRO A 109 7.87 -5.31 22.96
N VAL A 110 6.89 -4.41 23.01
CA VAL A 110 5.46 -4.71 23.29
C VAL A 110 4.62 -4.68 22.00
N GLY A 111 5.21 -4.29 20.86
CA GLY A 111 4.52 -3.37 19.96
C GLY A 111 4.23 -3.82 18.52
N LEU A 112 4.60 -5.02 18.06
CA LEU A 112 4.21 -5.45 16.70
C LEU A 112 2.80 -6.04 16.62
N ALA A 113 2.33 -6.72 17.67
CA ALA A 113 0.98 -7.30 17.69
C ALA A 113 -0.14 -6.23 17.66
N ARG A 114 0.21 -4.98 17.96
CA ARG A 114 -0.67 -3.80 17.89
C ARG A 114 -0.24 -2.81 16.80
N SER A 115 0.73 -3.14 15.97
CA SER A 115 1.18 -2.27 14.90
C SER A 115 0.56 -2.65 13.56
N VAL A 116 0.18 -1.62 12.82
CA VAL A 116 -0.06 -1.67 11.39
C VAL A 116 1.09 -0.94 10.71
N ILE A 117 1.56 -1.45 9.57
CA ILE A 117 2.65 -0.86 8.81
C ILE A 117 2.08 -0.30 7.51
N LEU A 118 2.44 0.93 7.14
CA LEU A 118 2.15 1.53 5.85
C LEU A 118 3.48 1.77 5.12
N ASP A 119 3.67 1.04 4.02
CA ASP A 119 4.92 1.03 3.26
C ASP A 119 4.65 0.61 1.81
N ASP A 120 5.38 1.14 0.83
CA ASP A 120 5.25 0.72 -0.57
C ASP A 120 5.91 -0.64 -0.83
N ARG A 121 6.83 -1.05 0.05
CA ARG A 121 7.63 -2.26 -0.09
C ARG A 121 7.37 -3.27 1.03
N VAL A 122 6.77 -4.39 0.67
CA VAL A 122 6.52 -5.49 1.60
C VAL A 122 7.78 -6.32 1.87
N ASP A 123 8.74 -6.33 0.94
CA ASP A 123 9.95 -7.15 1.02
C ASP A 123 10.95 -6.65 2.09
N VAL A 124 11.01 -5.34 2.35
CA VAL A 124 11.85 -4.78 3.43
C VAL A 124 11.32 -5.12 4.83
N TRP A 125 10.09 -5.64 4.91
CA TRP A 125 9.41 -6.06 6.13
C TRP A 125 9.30 -7.59 6.28
N ASP A 126 10.10 -8.36 5.53
CA ASP A 126 10.06 -9.84 5.52
C ASP A 126 8.66 -10.41 5.26
N HIS A 127 7.88 -9.72 4.44
CA HIS A 127 6.53 -10.14 4.05
C HIS A 127 5.55 -10.33 5.22
N ARG A 128 5.71 -9.56 6.30
CA ARG A 128 4.77 -9.56 7.43
C ARG A 128 3.33 -9.23 7.01
N GLU A 129 2.36 -9.93 7.60
CA GLU A 129 0.94 -9.75 7.25
C GLU A 129 0.36 -8.40 7.68
N ASN A 130 0.93 -7.74 8.71
CA ASN A 130 0.46 -6.42 9.18
C ASN A 130 0.93 -5.24 8.31
N VAL A 131 1.58 -5.49 7.17
CA VAL A 131 1.92 -4.46 6.17
C VAL A 131 0.74 -4.20 5.26
N VAL A 132 0.15 -3.01 5.35
CA VAL A 132 -0.75 -2.45 4.35
C VAL A 132 0.12 -1.82 3.26
N GLN A 133 0.26 -2.53 2.14
CA GLN A 133 1.07 -2.05 1.03
C GLN A 133 0.37 -0.90 0.31
N VAL A 134 1.06 0.23 0.18
CA VAL A 134 0.58 1.37 -0.61
C VAL A 134 1.22 1.35 -2.00
N LYS A 135 0.52 1.85 -3.02
CA LYS A 135 1.13 2.05 -4.34
C LYS A 135 2.27 3.08 -4.23
N ALA A 136 3.43 2.73 -4.78
CA ALA A 136 4.60 3.61 -4.79
C ALA A 136 4.28 4.96 -5.47
N PHE A 137 4.67 6.04 -4.82
CA PHE A 137 4.54 7.42 -5.31
C PHE A 137 5.83 7.86 -5.98
N HIS A 138 5.80 8.10 -7.29
CA HIS A 138 6.98 8.40 -8.08
C HIS A 138 7.08 9.86 -8.47
N TRP A 139 8.31 10.31 -8.75
CA TRP A 139 8.55 11.68 -9.21
C TRP A 139 7.82 12.03 -10.52
N SER A 140 7.68 11.04 -11.41
CA SER A 140 6.98 11.17 -12.69
C SER A 140 5.50 11.50 -12.54
N ASP A 141 4.90 11.16 -11.41
CA ASP A 141 3.46 11.28 -11.22
C ASP A 141 3.08 12.76 -11.17
N GLU A 142 2.37 13.25 -12.18
CA GLU A 142 1.88 14.63 -12.23
C GLU A 142 0.60 14.79 -11.40
N LYS A 143 -0.22 13.75 -11.39
CA LYS A 143 -1.40 13.57 -10.55
C LYS A 143 -1.47 12.11 -10.16
N GLU A 144 -2.00 11.81 -8.98
CA GLU A 144 -2.39 10.44 -8.68
C GLU A 144 -3.69 10.14 -9.41
N GLU A 145 -3.69 9.09 -10.24
CA GLU A 145 -4.88 8.63 -10.96
C GLU A 145 -5.97 8.13 -10.00
N GLU A 146 -5.56 7.67 -8.82
CA GLU A 146 -6.44 7.20 -7.75
C GLU A 146 -6.19 7.99 -6.46
N PRO A 147 -7.22 8.17 -5.60
CA PRO A 147 -7.10 8.86 -4.33
C PRO A 147 -6.37 8.00 -3.28
N VAL A 148 -5.10 7.65 -3.52
CA VAL A 148 -4.41 6.55 -2.81
C VAL A 148 -4.39 6.74 -1.30
N LEU A 149 -4.00 7.93 -0.79
CA LEU A 149 -3.97 8.14 0.66
C LEU A 149 -5.38 8.18 1.29
N GLN A 150 -6.42 8.52 0.54
CA GLN A 150 -7.80 8.46 1.03
C GLN A 150 -8.27 7.00 1.14
N GLU A 151 -7.87 6.14 0.21
CA GLU A 151 -8.09 4.69 0.34
C GLU A 151 -7.30 4.10 1.50
N MET A 152 -6.05 4.54 1.71
CA MET A 152 -5.27 4.10 2.88
C MET A 152 -5.93 4.53 4.19
N GLU A 153 -6.44 5.76 4.29
CA GLU A 153 -7.23 6.22 5.45
C GLU A 153 -8.43 5.31 5.71
N ARG A 154 -9.19 4.96 4.65
CA ARG A 154 -10.34 4.07 4.74
C ARG A 154 -9.95 2.68 5.25
N ILE A 155 -8.91 2.09 4.66
CA ILE A 155 -8.40 0.76 5.00
C ILE A 155 -7.92 0.72 6.45
N LEU A 156 -7.09 1.67 6.87
CA LEU A 156 -6.57 1.76 8.23
C LEU A 156 -7.71 1.97 9.24
N THR A 157 -8.71 2.79 8.93
CA THR A 157 -9.90 2.96 9.76
C THR A 157 -10.69 1.66 9.94
N ILE A 158 -10.84 0.86 8.88
CA ILE A 158 -11.50 -0.46 8.96
C ILE A 158 -10.71 -1.42 9.84
N ILE A 159 -9.38 -1.46 9.69
CA ILE A 159 -8.49 -2.30 10.50
C ILE A 159 -8.58 -1.92 11.98
N HIS A 160 -8.52 -0.63 12.30
CA HIS A 160 -8.68 -0.12 13.66
C HIS A 160 -10.02 -0.53 14.27
N ARG A 161 -11.13 -0.29 13.56
CA ARG A 161 -12.48 -0.67 14.03
C ARG A 161 -12.61 -2.18 14.25
N SER A 162 -12.05 -2.97 13.34
CA SER A 162 -12.05 -4.44 13.43
C SER A 162 -11.22 -4.95 14.61
N TYR A 163 -10.14 -4.25 14.97
CA TYR A 163 -9.34 -4.57 16.15
C TYR A 163 -10.14 -4.36 17.44
N PHE A 164 -10.77 -3.19 17.59
CA PHE A 164 -11.45 -2.83 18.83
C PHE A 164 -12.88 -3.38 18.97
N SER A 165 -13.43 -4.04 17.93
CA SER A 165 -14.70 -4.76 18.02
C SER A 165 -14.58 -6.14 18.68
N LEU A 166 -13.37 -6.69 18.76
CA LEU A 166 -13.07 -7.97 19.39
C LEU A 166 -12.89 -7.78 20.90
N ALA A 167 -14.00 -7.68 21.62
CA ALA A 167 -14.08 -7.18 23.00
C ALA A 167 -13.29 -7.96 24.08
N GLU A 168 -12.77 -9.17 23.81
CA GLU A 168 -12.20 -10.06 24.86
C GLU A 168 -10.87 -10.76 24.51
N LEU A 169 -10.31 -10.53 23.31
CA LEU A 169 -8.95 -10.98 22.98
C LEU A 169 -8.08 -9.74 22.77
N VAL A 170 -6.79 -9.81 23.11
CA VAL A 170 -5.80 -8.88 22.53
C VAL A 170 -5.54 -9.40 21.12
N PRO A 171 -6.18 -8.83 20.07
CA PRO A 171 -6.03 -9.36 18.74
C PRO A 171 -4.62 -9.06 18.24
N ASP A 172 -4.15 -9.88 17.31
CA ASP A 172 -2.94 -9.63 16.54
C ASP A 172 -3.33 -8.86 15.28
N THR A 173 -2.81 -7.64 15.11
CA THR A 173 -3.05 -6.82 13.93
C THR A 173 -2.67 -7.54 12.65
N ALA A 174 -1.66 -8.42 12.66
CA ALA A 174 -1.29 -9.23 11.49
C ALA A 174 -2.45 -10.09 11.01
N LYS A 175 -3.15 -10.75 11.94
CA LYS A 175 -4.33 -11.58 11.62
C LYS A 175 -5.47 -10.73 11.08
N ILE A 176 -5.73 -9.57 11.69
CA ILE A 176 -6.82 -8.67 11.25
C ILE A 176 -6.55 -8.16 9.84
N VAL A 177 -5.35 -7.63 9.59
CA VAL A 177 -4.95 -7.11 8.27
C VAL A 177 -4.99 -8.22 7.23
N GLY A 178 -4.40 -9.39 7.53
CA GLY A 178 -4.39 -10.55 6.63
C GLY A 178 -5.80 -11.06 6.32
N ASN A 179 -6.68 -11.15 7.31
CA ASN A 179 -8.07 -11.60 7.11
C ASN A 179 -8.87 -10.59 6.29
N TYR A 180 -8.73 -9.30 6.57
CA TYR A 180 -9.39 -8.27 5.77
C TYR A 180 -8.92 -8.31 4.31
N ARG A 181 -7.59 -8.38 4.07
CA ARG A 181 -7.03 -8.49 2.71
C ARG A 181 -7.57 -9.70 1.95
N ARG A 182 -7.56 -10.88 2.59
CA ARG A 182 -8.09 -12.12 1.98
C ARG A 182 -9.60 -12.12 1.78
N SER A 183 -10.33 -11.27 2.49
CA SER A 183 -11.78 -11.17 2.31
C SER A 183 -12.17 -10.46 1.01
N ILE A 184 -11.29 -9.62 0.45
CA ILE A 184 -11.59 -8.76 -0.70
C ILE A 184 -12.02 -9.55 -1.93
N LEU A 185 -11.27 -10.60 -2.30
CA LEU A 185 -11.57 -11.45 -3.44
C LEU A 185 -12.07 -12.83 -3.02
N ASN A 186 -12.56 -12.98 -1.79
CA ASN A 186 -13.09 -14.26 -1.33
C ASN A 186 -14.26 -14.71 -2.24
N GLY A 187 -14.17 -15.94 -2.75
CA GLY A 187 -15.14 -16.50 -3.68
C GLY A 187 -14.85 -16.25 -5.17
N PHE A 188 -13.92 -15.34 -5.51
CA PHE A 188 -13.52 -15.13 -6.91
C PHE A 188 -12.67 -16.31 -7.42
N ARG A 189 -13.02 -16.81 -8.60
CA ARG A 189 -12.25 -17.81 -9.35
C ARG A 189 -11.65 -17.13 -10.57
N VAL A 190 -10.39 -16.70 -10.49
CA VAL A 190 -9.76 -15.85 -11.50
C VAL A 190 -8.83 -16.67 -12.38
N ARG A 191 -9.06 -16.63 -13.69
CA ARG A 191 -8.14 -17.19 -14.69
C ARG A 191 -7.21 -16.08 -15.17
N VAL A 192 -5.91 -16.28 -15.04
CA VAL A 192 -4.89 -15.38 -15.60
C VAL A 192 -4.38 -15.96 -16.92
N GLU A 193 -4.44 -15.18 -17.99
CA GLU A 193 -4.01 -15.55 -19.34
C GLU A 193 -3.22 -14.43 -20.02
N GLY A 194 -2.73 -14.69 -21.24
CA GLY A 194 -1.87 -13.73 -21.94
C GLY A 194 -0.48 -13.57 -21.30
N GLY A 195 0.35 -12.69 -21.87
CA GLY A 195 1.68 -12.38 -21.38
C GLY A 195 2.67 -13.57 -21.35
N ASN A 196 3.81 -13.40 -20.69
CA ASN A 196 4.76 -14.49 -20.46
C ASN A 196 4.39 -15.31 -19.20
N PRO A 197 4.91 -16.55 -19.05
CA PRO A 197 4.59 -17.41 -17.90
C PRO A 197 4.88 -16.79 -16.54
N ASN A 198 5.99 -16.07 -16.39
CA ASN A 198 6.41 -15.49 -15.10
C ASN A 198 5.43 -14.41 -14.64
N ARG A 199 5.01 -13.52 -15.55
CA ARG A 199 3.99 -12.49 -15.25
C ARG A 199 2.66 -13.10 -14.81
N ARG A 200 2.24 -14.23 -15.42
CA ARG A 200 1.01 -14.92 -15.01
C ARG A 200 1.10 -15.47 -13.59
N VAL A 201 2.26 -16.01 -13.22
CA VAL A 201 2.49 -16.51 -11.85
C VAL A 201 2.47 -15.37 -10.85
N GLU A 202 3.15 -14.27 -11.14
CA GLU A 202 3.19 -13.07 -10.30
C GLU A 202 1.79 -12.49 -10.07
N VAL A 203 1.02 -12.25 -11.14
CA VAL A 203 -0.36 -11.74 -11.04
C VAL A 203 -1.27 -12.72 -10.30
N ALA A 204 -1.11 -14.03 -10.53
CA ALA A 204 -1.88 -15.03 -9.80
C ALA A 204 -1.55 -15.04 -8.29
N GLN A 205 -0.28 -14.85 -7.91
CA GLN A 205 0.13 -14.74 -6.50
C GLN A 205 -0.45 -13.50 -5.84
N ARG A 206 -0.39 -12.35 -6.53
CA ARG A 206 -1.02 -11.09 -6.12
C ARG A 206 -2.51 -11.27 -5.82
N LEU A 207 -3.28 -11.79 -6.78
CA LEU A 207 -4.71 -12.08 -6.62
C LEU A 207 -5.00 -13.07 -5.48
N THR A 208 -4.16 -14.10 -5.33
CA THR A 208 -4.31 -15.11 -4.25
C THR A 208 -4.08 -14.48 -2.87
N SER A 209 -3.17 -13.51 -2.75
CA SER A 209 -2.93 -12.77 -1.51
C SER A 209 -4.15 -11.95 -1.04
N PHE A 210 -5.05 -11.61 -1.97
CA PHE A 210 -6.35 -10.97 -1.71
C PHE A 210 -7.53 -11.96 -1.62
N GLY A 211 -7.26 -13.27 -1.64
CA GLY A 211 -8.24 -14.32 -1.40
C GLY A 211 -8.87 -14.96 -2.64
N ALA A 212 -8.42 -14.59 -3.85
CA ALA A 212 -8.91 -15.23 -5.07
C ALA A 212 -8.37 -16.66 -5.22
N ARG A 213 -9.14 -17.52 -5.89
CA ARG A 213 -8.70 -18.84 -6.34
C ARG A 213 -8.18 -18.76 -7.77
N THR A 214 -6.95 -19.21 -8.02
CA THR A 214 -6.28 -19.17 -9.34
C THR A 214 -5.79 -20.57 -9.75
N LYS A 215 -5.29 -20.77 -10.99
CA LYS A 215 -5.04 -22.07 -11.67
C LYS A 215 -4.53 -23.26 -10.83
N LYS A 216 -3.74 -23.10 -9.76
CA LYS A 216 -3.31 -24.22 -8.90
C LYS A 216 -4.42 -24.78 -7.99
N THR A 217 -5.51 -24.03 -7.79
CA THR A 217 -6.63 -24.35 -6.88
C THR A 217 -8.00 -24.21 -7.53
N LEU A 218 -8.07 -24.02 -8.85
CA LEU A 218 -9.34 -23.88 -9.57
C LEU A 218 -10.04 -25.24 -9.73
N THR A 219 -11.20 -25.37 -9.09
CA THR A 219 -12.25 -26.32 -9.45
C THR A 219 -13.44 -25.53 -10.01
N GLY A 220 -13.94 -25.91 -11.19
CA GLY A 220 -15.08 -25.25 -11.86
C GLY A 220 -14.75 -24.04 -12.76
N SER A 221 -15.78 -23.43 -13.35
CA SER A 221 -15.66 -22.31 -14.31
C SER A 221 -15.19 -21.01 -13.63
N PRO A 222 -14.31 -20.22 -14.27
CA PRO A 222 -13.86 -18.94 -13.71
C PRO A 222 -15.01 -17.93 -13.66
N THR A 223 -14.94 -17.02 -12.68
CA THR A 223 -15.86 -15.88 -12.55
C THR A 223 -15.32 -14.62 -13.23
N LEU A 224 -14.01 -14.57 -13.49
CA LEU A 224 -13.31 -13.45 -14.11
C LEU A 224 -12.06 -13.96 -14.84
N VAL A 225 -11.72 -13.33 -15.95
CA VAL A 225 -10.45 -13.53 -16.66
C VAL A 225 -9.62 -12.25 -16.59
N VAL A 226 -8.37 -12.36 -16.17
CA VAL A 226 -7.37 -11.28 -16.27
C VAL A 226 -6.45 -11.62 -17.44
N ASP A 227 -6.47 -10.77 -18.47
CA ASP A 227 -5.67 -10.93 -19.68
C ASP A 227 -4.49 -9.97 -19.65
N LEU A 228 -3.28 -10.52 -19.73
CA LEU A 228 -2.03 -9.79 -19.65
C LEU A 228 -1.46 -9.39 -21.02
N THR A 229 -2.21 -9.61 -22.10
CA THR A 229 -1.81 -9.16 -23.45
C THR A 229 -1.92 -7.64 -23.57
N ARG A 230 -0.98 -7.03 -24.29
CA ARG A 230 -0.95 -5.57 -24.53
C ARG A 230 -1.82 -5.15 -25.72
N GLU A 231 -2.24 -6.10 -26.55
CA GLU A 231 -3.01 -5.83 -27.77
C GLU A 231 -4.50 -5.86 -27.49
N LYS A 232 -5.25 -5.01 -28.20
CA LYS A 232 -6.72 -4.94 -28.10
C LYS A 232 -7.30 -6.32 -28.43
N ARG A 233 -7.83 -7.02 -27.42
CA ARG A 233 -8.67 -8.20 -27.61
C ARG A 233 -9.92 -7.78 -28.38
N LYS A 234 -10.29 -8.52 -29.43
CA LYS A 234 -11.58 -8.34 -30.09
C LYS A 234 -12.70 -8.62 -29.08
N ALA A 235 -13.74 -7.79 -29.11
CA ALA A 235 -14.98 -8.03 -28.41
C ALA A 235 -15.46 -9.46 -28.71
N ASP A 236 -15.69 -10.25 -27.66
CA ASP A 236 -16.46 -11.48 -27.79
C ASP A 236 -17.81 -11.22 -27.15
N GLU A 237 -18.79 -10.85 -27.98
CA GLU A 237 -20.15 -10.53 -27.57
C GLU A 237 -20.87 -11.73 -26.94
N ASN A 238 -20.35 -12.95 -27.14
CA ASN A 238 -20.87 -14.18 -26.54
C ASN A 238 -20.12 -14.58 -25.26
N ALA A 239 -19.11 -13.81 -24.83
CA ALA A 239 -18.38 -14.10 -23.61
C ALA A 239 -19.27 -13.86 -22.38
N THR A 240 -19.64 -14.95 -21.72
CA THR A 240 -20.39 -14.93 -20.45
C THR A 240 -19.52 -14.61 -19.24
N ILE A 241 -18.20 -14.59 -19.41
CA ILE A 241 -17.22 -14.35 -18.35
C ILE A 241 -16.48 -13.05 -18.68
N PRO A 242 -16.49 -12.06 -17.78
CA PRO A 242 -15.80 -10.80 -18.02
C PRO A 242 -14.29 -11.00 -18.17
N VAL A 243 -13.71 -10.28 -19.13
CA VAL A 243 -12.26 -10.25 -19.38
C VAL A 243 -11.77 -8.84 -19.10
N VAL A 244 -10.83 -8.70 -18.16
CA VAL A 244 -10.26 -7.41 -17.78
C VAL A 244 -8.76 -7.36 -18.01
N SER A 245 -8.24 -6.14 -18.14
CA SER A 245 -6.79 -5.90 -18.17
C SER A 245 -6.14 -6.06 -16.79
N ASP A 246 -4.82 -6.11 -16.75
CA ASP A 246 -4.04 -6.14 -15.50
C ASP A 246 -4.22 -4.90 -14.62
N LYS A 247 -4.67 -3.77 -15.18
CA LYS A 247 -5.04 -2.57 -14.40
C LYS A 247 -6.14 -2.83 -13.37
N TRP A 248 -7.05 -3.79 -13.61
CA TRP A 248 -8.05 -4.17 -12.61
C TRP A 248 -7.39 -4.75 -11.35
N VAL A 249 -6.28 -5.48 -11.52
CA VAL A 249 -5.50 -6.03 -10.39
C VAL A 249 -4.84 -4.91 -9.61
N ASP A 250 -4.24 -3.93 -10.29
CA ASP A 250 -3.65 -2.76 -9.64
C ASP A 250 -4.68 -1.95 -8.83
N ALA A 251 -5.91 -1.83 -9.34
CA ALA A 251 -7.01 -1.18 -8.64
C ALA A 251 -7.47 -1.97 -7.40
N VAL A 252 -7.55 -3.31 -7.47
CA VAL A 252 -7.83 -4.15 -6.28
C VAL A 252 -6.78 -3.91 -5.20
N GLU A 253 -5.50 -3.89 -5.56
CA GLU A 253 -4.41 -3.73 -4.59
C GLU A 253 -4.30 -2.32 -4.02
N THR A 254 -4.66 -1.30 -4.81
CA THR A 254 -4.67 0.08 -4.36
C THR A 254 -5.86 0.36 -3.44
N ARG A 255 -7.05 -0.12 -3.82
CA ARG A 255 -8.30 0.20 -3.14
C ARG A 255 -8.64 -0.78 -2.02
N TRP A 256 -8.07 -1.99 -1.99
CA TRP A 256 -8.51 -3.11 -1.15
C TRP A 256 -10.04 -3.25 -1.17
N SER A 257 -10.57 -3.31 -2.39
CA SER A 257 -11.99 -3.50 -2.70
C SER A 257 -12.09 -4.15 -4.06
N ILE A 258 -13.30 -4.60 -4.43
CA ILE A 258 -13.59 -5.08 -5.77
C ILE A 258 -13.91 -3.84 -6.63
N PRO A 259 -13.08 -3.46 -7.62
CA PRO A 259 -13.39 -2.38 -8.56
C PRO A 259 -14.55 -2.80 -9.48
N ASP A 260 -15.29 -1.84 -10.04
CA ASP A 260 -16.26 -2.15 -11.09
C ASP A 260 -15.52 -2.76 -12.28
N VAL A 261 -15.83 -4.02 -12.56
CA VAL A 261 -15.24 -4.80 -13.65
C VAL A 261 -15.40 -4.07 -14.99
N LYS A 262 -16.48 -3.31 -15.17
CA LYS A 262 -16.78 -2.56 -16.41
C LYS A 262 -15.72 -1.52 -16.76
N GLU A 263 -15.09 -0.90 -15.76
CA GLU A 263 -14.03 0.11 -15.95
C GLU A 263 -12.78 -0.48 -16.63
N PHE A 264 -12.61 -1.81 -16.58
CA PHE A 264 -11.37 -2.49 -16.98
C PHE A 264 -11.58 -3.55 -18.07
N LEU A 265 -12.79 -3.65 -18.63
CA LEU A 265 -13.11 -4.63 -19.65
C LEU A 265 -12.24 -4.48 -20.90
N LEU A 266 -11.72 -5.59 -21.40
CA LEU A 266 -11.07 -5.67 -22.69
C LEU A 266 -12.10 -6.10 -23.74
N GLY A 267 -12.20 -5.32 -24.82
CA GLY A 267 -13.09 -5.64 -25.93
C GLY A 267 -14.55 -5.20 -25.77
N PHE A 268 -14.89 -4.28 -24.86
CA PHE A 268 -16.15 -3.54 -24.93
C PHE A 268 -15.84 -2.10 -25.33
N GLN A 269 -15.83 -1.80 -26.64
CA GLN A 269 -16.19 -0.44 -27.05
C GLN A 269 -17.71 -0.42 -27.09
N ALA A 270 -18.34 0.14 -26.04
CA ALA A 270 -19.65 0.69 -26.24
C ALA A 270 -19.47 1.87 -27.20
N ASP A 271 -20.06 1.80 -28.38
CA ASP A 271 -20.27 2.96 -29.23
C ASP A 271 -20.97 4.04 -28.40
N GLN A 272 -20.25 5.10 -28.00
CA GLN A 272 -20.76 6.47 -27.78
C GLN A 272 -19.62 7.47 -27.98
#